data_AF-A0A4W2IK28-F1
#
_entry.id   AF-A0A4W2IK28-F1
#
_cell.length_a   1.000
_cell.length_b   1.000
_cell.length_c   1.000
_cell.angle_alpha   90.00
_cell.angle_beta   90.00
_cell.angle_gamma   90.00
#
_symmetry.space_group_name_H-M   'P 1'
#
loop_
_entity.id
_entity.type
_entity.pdbx_description
1 polymer ?
#
loop_
_entity_poly.entity_id
_entity_poly.type
_entity_poly.pdbx_seq_one_letter_code
_entity_poly.pdbx_strand_id
1 'polypeptide(L)'
;MSALSKPEEDLQDPGKAQGPVEAQPLGAEVGEAASHLASYHPASSSIPVEALPQEILDEMMTNLMTFLLLKYRAKKLTSPAEMLNKVFRDNQEYFPVVFSQALEWLQVIFGVEVKEVDPTEHIYVMVPTLGLTCDEMLSDGQGLPKAGLLVLVLSMIMWSGDLAPAEVVWGALSRIGVYVGSEHCIFGEPRELLTQVWVREGYLEYRQVPDSDPARYEFLWGPRAYEETSKQQVMAFVLRVRQRPLRAFPLLSEEAAREEE
;
A
#
# COMPACT_ATOMS: atom_id res chain seq x y z
N MET A 1 62.94 2.19 -56.12
CA MET A 1 61.77 1.29 -56.10
C MET A 1 60.67 2.02 -55.33
N SER A 2 60.01 2.95 -56.04
CA SER A 2 58.56 2.94 -56.36
C SER A 2 57.77 3.65 -55.24
N ALA A 3 57.40 4.94 -55.36
CA ALA A 3 56.30 5.51 -56.18
C ALA A 3 54.93 4.93 -55.73
N LEU A 4 53.83 5.67 -55.52
CA LEU A 4 53.41 6.99 -55.98
C LEU A 4 52.13 7.40 -55.22
N SER A 5 52.01 8.68 -54.88
CA SER A 5 50.84 9.59 -54.90
C SER A 5 49.48 9.31 -54.23
N LYS A 6 49.03 10.33 -53.48
CA LYS A 6 47.63 10.71 -53.16
C LYS A 6 46.84 11.11 -54.43
N PRO A 7 45.55 11.50 -54.33
CA PRO A 7 45.18 12.91 -54.04
C PRO A 7 43.97 13.05 -53.06
N GLU A 8 43.90 14.07 -52.20
CA GLU A 8 43.18 15.38 -52.32
C GLU A 8 41.65 15.20 -52.26
N GLU A 9 40.82 16.12 -51.79
CA GLU A 9 40.81 17.37 -51.03
C GLU A 9 39.30 17.60 -50.80
N ASP A 10 38.89 18.24 -49.71
CA ASP A 10 38.19 19.51 -49.87
C ASP A 10 37.91 20.21 -48.52
N LEU A 11 38.48 21.42 -48.44
CA LEU A 11 37.90 22.68 -47.93
C LEU A 11 37.19 22.67 -46.56
N GLN A 12 37.83 23.19 -45.50
CA GLN A 12 37.86 24.61 -45.10
C GLN A 12 36.47 25.21 -44.72
N ASP A 13 36.24 25.27 -43.39
CA ASP A 13 35.95 26.45 -42.51
C ASP A 13 35.81 27.84 -43.20
N PRO A 14 35.19 28.92 -42.64
CA PRO A 14 34.58 29.14 -41.32
C PRO A 14 33.24 29.93 -41.36
N GLY A 15 32.63 30.21 -40.19
CA GLY A 15 31.95 31.51 -40.06
C GLY A 15 30.85 31.67 -39.00
N LYS A 16 31.26 32.30 -37.89
CA LYS A 16 30.53 33.32 -37.11
C LYS A 16 29.13 33.04 -36.55
N ALA A 17 29.13 32.89 -35.21
CA ALA A 17 28.34 33.67 -34.24
C ALA A 17 27.04 34.34 -34.70
N GLN A 18 25.92 33.83 -34.18
CA GLN A 18 24.70 34.58 -33.90
C GLN A 18 24.18 34.18 -32.51
N GLY A 19 23.73 35.19 -31.76
CA GLY A 19 23.44 35.14 -30.32
C GLY A 19 22.20 34.35 -29.90
N PRO A 20 21.78 34.50 -28.64
CA PRO A 20 20.80 33.62 -28.02
C PRO A 20 19.42 33.85 -28.65
N VAL A 21 18.83 32.81 -29.21
CA VAL A 21 17.43 32.81 -29.58
C VAL A 21 16.62 32.51 -28.33
N GLU A 22 15.89 33.52 -27.90
CA GLU A 22 14.88 33.52 -26.86
C GLU A 22 13.80 32.49 -27.20
N ALA A 23 13.74 31.38 -26.46
CA ALA A 23 12.62 30.45 -26.52
C ALA A 23 11.53 30.95 -25.56
N GLN A 24 10.47 31.52 -26.11
CA GLN A 24 9.24 31.86 -25.38
C GLN A 24 8.57 30.59 -24.81
N PRO A 25 7.93 30.67 -23.65
CA PRO A 25 7.32 29.52 -23.00
C PRO A 25 5.94 29.23 -23.62
N LEU A 26 5.80 28.10 -24.30
CA LEU A 26 4.51 27.41 -24.35
C LEU A 26 4.48 26.53 -23.08
N GLY A 27 3.57 26.74 -22.14
CA GLY A 27 2.13 26.71 -22.38
C GLY A 27 1.67 25.30 -22.06
N ALA A 28 1.11 25.16 -20.86
CA ALA A 28 0.71 23.93 -20.17
C ALA A 28 0.10 22.84 -21.07
N GLU A 29 0.44 21.58 -20.80
CA GLU A 29 -0.53 20.49 -20.56
C GLU A 29 0.11 19.47 -19.60
N VAL A 30 -0.13 19.65 -18.30
CA VAL A 30 -0.01 18.57 -17.32
C VAL A 30 -1.26 17.72 -17.52
N GLY A 31 -1.09 16.54 -18.12
CA GLY A 31 -2.14 15.55 -18.22
C GLY A 31 -2.54 15.09 -16.81
N GLU A 32 -3.59 15.71 -16.27
CA GLU A 32 -4.42 15.16 -15.20
C GLU A 32 -5.00 13.83 -15.69
N ALA A 33 -4.35 12.72 -15.36
CA ALA A 33 -4.99 11.41 -15.37
C ALA A 33 -5.88 11.29 -14.13
N ALA A 34 -6.93 12.11 -14.08
CA ALA A 34 -8.01 12.02 -13.12
C ALA A 34 -9.23 11.37 -13.81
N SER A 35 -9.55 10.16 -13.35
CA SER A 35 -10.93 9.72 -13.15
C SER A 35 -11.81 9.56 -14.41
N HIS A 36 -11.53 8.54 -15.22
CA HIS A 36 -12.56 7.91 -16.05
C HIS A 36 -13.07 6.63 -15.39
N LEU A 37 -13.79 6.77 -14.27
CA LEU A 37 -14.59 5.71 -13.64
C LEU A 37 -16.08 5.81 -14.01
N ALA A 38 -16.37 6.34 -15.20
CA ALA A 38 -17.73 6.49 -15.69
C ALA A 38 -18.05 5.47 -16.78
N SER A 39 -18.36 4.23 -16.39
CA SER A 39 -19.20 3.33 -17.19
C SER A 39 -19.72 2.14 -16.35
N TYR A 40 -20.39 2.43 -15.24
CA TYR A 40 -21.46 1.58 -14.75
C TYR A 40 -22.58 2.49 -14.29
N HIS A 41 -23.46 2.87 -15.21
CA HIS A 41 -24.76 3.41 -14.86
C HIS A 41 -25.66 2.24 -14.45
N PRO A 42 -26.13 2.13 -13.20
CA PRO A 42 -27.26 1.27 -12.93
C PRO A 42 -28.49 1.96 -13.51
N ALA A 43 -29.18 1.26 -14.42
CA ALA A 43 -30.55 1.63 -14.76
C ALA A 43 -31.36 1.68 -13.47
N SER A 44 -32.11 2.76 -13.27
CA SER A 44 -32.97 2.96 -12.11
C SER A 44 -34.05 1.89 -12.07
N SER A 45 -33.80 0.81 -11.32
CA SER A 45 -34.84 -0.07 -10.79
C SER A 45 -34.81 0.05 -9.27
N SER A 46 -35.82 0.71 -8.71
CA SER A 46 -36.09 0.70 -7.28
C SER A 46 -36.58 -0.70 -6.87
N ILE A 47 -35.64 -1.61 -6.68
CA ILE A 47 -35.86 -2.83 -5.91
C ILE A 47 -35.34 -2.52 -4.51
N PRO A 48 -36.13 -2.69 -3.44
CA PRO A 48 -35.59 -2.68 -2.09
C PRO A 48 -34.60 -3.84 -2.03
N VAL A 49 -33.30 -3.53 -2.04
CA VAL A 49 -32.27 -4.52 -1.76
C VAL A 49 -32.47 -4.88 -0.31
N GLU A 50 -33.10 -6.04 -0.07
CA GLU A 50 -33.25 -6.61 1.25
C GLU A 50 -31.84 -6.73 1.83
N ALA A 51 -31.57 -5.97 2.91
CA ALA A 51 -30.23 -5.90 3.46
C ALA A 51 -29.87 -7.29 3.98
N LEU A 52 -28.85 -7.89 3.35
CA LEU A 52 -28.32 -9.17 3.78
C LEU A 52 -27.84 -9.05 5.23
N PRO A 53 -28.07 -10.06 6.09
CA PRO A 53 -27.51 -10.08 7.43
C PRO A 53 -26.02 -9.72 7.45
N GLN A 54 -25.60 -8.86 8.38
CA GLN A 54 -24.21 -8.40 8.53
C GLN A 54 -23.22 -9.56 8.56
N GLU A 55 -23.62 -10.70 9.13
CA GLU A 55 -22.85 -11.94 9.18
C GLU A 55 -22.42 -12.44 7.79
N ILE A 56 -23.29 -12.31 6.79
CA ILE A 56 -22.99 -12.78 5.42
C ILE A 56 -22.04 -11.80 4.72
N LEU A 57 -22.15 -10.50 4.99
CA LEU A 57 -21.18 -9.50 4.52
C LEU A 57 -19.79 -9.72 5.13
N ASP A 58 -19.73 -10.02 6.43
CA ASP A 58 -18.49 -10.33 7.14
C ASP A 58 -17.86 -11.63 6.63
N GLU A 59 -18.68 -12.64 6.31
CA GLU A 59 -18.23 -13.88 5.69
C GLU A 59 -17.66 -13.63 4.28
N MET A 60 -18.36 -12.88 3.43
CA MET A 60 -17.88 -12.50 2.09
C MET A 60 -16.57 -11.72 2.16
N MET A 61 -16.46 -10.78 3.09
CA MET A 61 -15.23 -10.01 3.34
C MET A 61 -14.09 -10.94 3.73
N THR A 62 -14.32 -11.85 4.70
CA THR A 62 -13.32 -12.82 5.16
C THR A 62 -12.85 -13.74 4.04
N ASN A 63 -13.80 -14.24 3.24
CA ASN A 63 -13.53 -15.11 2.10
C ASN A 63 -12.74 -14.38 1.00
N LEU A 64 -13.09 -13.12 0.71
CA LEU A 64 -12.37 -12.30 -0.27
C LEU A 64 -10.94 -11.99 0.18
N MET A 65 -10.77 -11.56 1.43
CA MET A 65 -9.46 -11.29 2.02
C MET A 65 -8.57 -12.54 1.97
N THR A 66 -9.11 -13.69 2.39
CA THR A 66 -8.40 -14.98 2.34
C THR A 66 -8.01 -15.34 0.92
N PHE A 67 -8.94 -15.21 -0.03
CA PHE A 67 -8.69 -15.49 -1.45
C PHE A 67 -7.54 -14.63 -2.00
N LEU A 68 -7.56 -13.32 -1.73
CA LEU A 68 -6.55 -12.38 -2.22
C LEU A 68 -5.18 -12.61 -1.57
N LEU A 69 -5.13 -12.90 -0.27
CA LEU A 69 -3.89 -13.26 0.43
C LEU A 69 -3.28 -14.56 -0.10
N LEU A 70 -4.10 -15.56 -0.43
CA LEU A 70 -3.63 -16.79 -1.06
C LEU A 70 -3.06 -16.54 -2.45
N LYS A 71 -3.69 -15.67 -3.25
CA LYS A 71 -3.18 -15.25 -4.55
C LYS A 71 -1.87 -14.48 -4.44
N TYR A 72 -1.74 -13.58 -3.45
CA TYR A 72 -0.49 -12.87 -3.14
C TYR A 72 0.65 -13.86 -2.85
N ARG A 73 0.44 -14.79 -1.92
CA ARG A 73 1.42 -15.85 -1.58
C ARG A 73 1.79 -16.71 -2.79
N ALA A 74 0.81 -17.06 -3.61
CA ALA A 74 1.02 -17.87 -4.81
C ALA A 74 1.64 -17.07 -5.98
N LYS A 75 1.82 -15.75 -5.83
CA LYS A 75 2.22 -14.82 -6.90
C LYS A 75 1.36 -15.00 -8.17
N LYS A 76 0.05 -15.18 -8.00
CA LYS A 76 -0.92 -15.43 -9.07
C LYS A 76 -1.81 -14.22 -9.32
N LEU A 77 -2.12 -14.00 -10.59
CA LEU A 77 -3.08 -13.00 -11.04
C LEU A 77 -4.52 -13.45 -10.72
N THR A 78 -5.44 -12.48 -10.67
CA THR A 78 -6.88 -12.71 -10.51
C THR A 78 -7.69 -11.74 -11.35
N SER A 79 -8.97 -12.06 -11.59
CA SER A 79 -9.93 -11.17 -12.26
C SER A 79 -11.22 -11.03 -11.44
N PRO A 80 -12.06 -10.00 -11.71
CA PRO A 80 -13.38 -9.85 -11.11
C PRO A 80 -14.25 -11.07 -11.36
N ALA A 81 -14.22 -11.63 -12.56
CA ALA A 81 -14.97 -12.85 -12.88
C ALA A 81 -14.59 -14.04 -11.97
N GLU A 82 -13.29 -14.20 -11.69
CA GLU A 82 -12.83 -15.25 -10.76
C GLU A 82 -13.29 -14.97 -9.32
N MET A 83 -13.18 -13.71 -8.86
CA MET A 83 -13.60 -13.30 -7.52
C MET A 83 -15.11 -13.49 -7.32
N LEU A 84 -15.91 -13.04 -8.29
CA LEU A 84 -17.36 -13.19 -8.30
C LEU A 84 -17.76 -14.67 -8.21
N ASN A 85 -17.17 -15.52 -9.06
CA ASN A 85 -17.51 -16.93 -9.09
C ASN A 85 -17.10 -17.68 -7.80
N LYS A 86 -15.91 -17.39 -7.24
CA LYS A 86 -15.39 -18.14 -6.10
C LYS A 86 -15.92 -17.66 -4.75
N VAL A 87 -16.10 -16.34 -4.59
CA VAL A 87 -16.40 -15.71 -3.31
C VAL A 87 -17.86 -15.29 -3.21
N PHE A 88 -18.39 -14.58 -4.22
CA PHE A 88 -19.71 -13.95 -4.12
C PHE A 88 -20.84 -14.89 -4.56
N ARG A 89 -20.60 -15.72 -5.58
CA ARG A 89 -21.56 -16.68 -6.16
C ARG A 89 -22.89 -16.04 -6.52
N ASP A 90 -23.89 -16.15 -5.65
CA ASP A 90 -25.25 -15.64 -5.84
C ASP A 90 -25.39 -14.19 -5.32
N ASN A 91 -24.43 -13.70 -4.55
CA ASN A 91 -24.42 -12.37 -3.90
C ASN A 91 -23.58 -11.34 -4.67
N GLN A 92 -23.61 -11.35 -6.00
CA GLN A 92 -22.71 -10.57 -6.86
C GLN A 92 -22.92 -9.05 -6.75
N GLU A 93 -24.13 -8.62 -6.38
CA GLU A 93 -24.52 -7.23 -6.17
C GLU A 93 -23.71 -6.55 -5.06
N TYR A 94 -23.18 -7.31 -4.10
CA TYR A 94 -22.36 -6.79 -3.00
C TYR A 94 -20.88 -6.67 -3.38
N PHE A 95 -20.48 -7.17 -4.56
CA PHE A 95 -19.09 -7.15 -5.01
C PHE A 95 -18.44 -5.77 -4.93
N PRO A 96 -19.03 -4.68 -5.45
CA PRO A 96 -18.36 -3.38 -5.43
C PRO A 96 -18.05 -2.88 -4.01
N VAL A 97 -18.98 -3.08 -3.07
CA VAL A 97 -18.84 -2.62 -1.68
C VAL A 97 -17.78 -3.46 -0.97
N VAL A 98 -17.93 -4.79 -0.97
CA VAL A 98 -17.01 -5.70 -0.28
C VAL A 98 -15.61 -5.65 -0.90
N PHE A 99 -15.52 -5.57 -2.23
CA PHE A 99 -14.24 -5.45 -2.92
C PHE A 99 -13.51 -4.17 -2.54
N SER A 100 -14.17 -3.01 -2.60
CA SER A 100 -13.54 -1.74 -2.23
C SER A 100 -12.99 -1.75 -0.80
N GLN A 101 -13.76 -2.29 0.15
CA GLN A 101 -13.36 -2.40 1.54
C GLN A 101 -12.19 -3.39 1.73
N ALA A 102 -12.22 -4.53 1.03
CA ALA A 102 -11.14 -5.52 1.09
C ALA A 102 -9.82 -4.95 0.58
N LEU A 103 -9.85 -4.11 -0.46
CA LEU A 103 -8.65 -3.43 -0.96
C LEU A 103 -8.03 -2.52 0.11
N GLU A 104 -8.85 -1.77 0.83
CA GLU A 104 -8.39 -0.89 1.91
C GLU A 104 -7.79 -1.69 3.07
N TRP A 105 -8.45 -2.77 3.49
CA TRP A 105 -7.98 -3.61 4.60
C TRP A 105 -6.71 -4.36 4.25
N LEU A 106 -6.59 -4.89 3.02
CA LEU A 106 -5.35 -5.48 2.52
C LEU A 106 -4.19 -4.48 2.58
N GLN A 107 -4.44 -3.25 2.15
CA GLN A 107 -3.40 -2.23 2.09
C GLN A 107 -2.98 -1.78 3.50
N VAL A 108 -3.92 -1.59 4.43
CA VAL A 108 -3.64 -1.05 5.77
C VAL A 108 -3.11 -2.12 6.73
N ILE A 109 -3.76 -3.28 6.79
CA ILE A 109 -3.43 -4.33 7.77
C ILE A 109 -2.24 -5.15 7.29
N PHE A 110 -2.29 -5.59 6.03
CA PHE A 110 -1.32 -6.53 5.47
C PHE A 110 -0.22 -5.84 4.68
N GLY A 111 -0.41 -4.59 4.25
CA GLY A 111 0.55 -3.90 3.38
C GLY A 111 0.58 -4.50 1.99
N VAL A 112 -0.57 -4.93 1.47
CA VAL A 112 -0.72 -5.49 0.12
C VAL A 112 -1.59 -4.56 -0.73
N GLU A 113 -1.04 -4.10 -1.85
CA GLU A 113 -1.76 -3.32 -2.85
C GLU A 113 -2.28 -4.23 -3.96
N VAL A 114 -3.53 -4.05 -4.36
CA VAL A 114 -4.08 -4.67 -5.56
C VAL A 114 -3.93 -3.67 -6.71
N LYS A 115 -3.22 -4.07 -7.77
CA LYS A 115 -2.99 -3.25 -8.97
C LYS A 115 -3.57 -3.92 -10.19
N GLU A 116 -4.25 -3.15 -11.02
CA GLU A 116 -4.69 -3.59 -12.33
C GLU A 116 -3.50 -3.54 -13.30
N VAL A 117 -3.22 -4.67 -13.95
CA VAL A 117 -2.12 -4.82 -14.92
C VAL A 117 -2.62 -4.90 -16.36
N ASP A 118 -3.89 -5.28 -16.55
CA ASP A 118 -4.57 -5.25 -17.83
C ASP A 118 -5.97 -4.64 -17.65
N PRO A 119 -6.17 -3.38 -18.07
CA PRO A 119 -7.48 -2.72 -18.01
C PRO A 119 -8.53 -3.28 -18.97
N THR A 120 -8.12 -4.02 -20.00
CA THR A 120 -9.05 -4.56 -21.01
C THR A 120 -9.74 -5.80 -20.46
N GLU A 121 -8.95 -6.68 -19.84
CA GLU A 121 -9.41 -7.95 -19.28
C GLU A 121 -9.66 -7.87 -17.76
N HIS A 122 -9.49 -6.67 -17.17
CA HIS A 122 -9.56 -6.40 -15.74
C HIS A 122 -8.74 -7.41 -14.91
N ILE A 123 -7.46 -7.53 -15.24
CA ILE A 123 -6.55 -8.46 -14.55
C ILE A 123 -5.80 -7.71 -13.45
N TYR A 124 -5.80 -8.30 -12.26
CA TYR A 124 -5.20 -7.75 -11.06
C TYR A 124 -4.03 -8.58 -10.55
N VAL A 125 -3.04 -7.89 -9.98
CA VAL A 125 -1.90 -8.45 -9.26
C VAL A 125 -1.86 -7.88 -7.83
N MET A 126 -1.39 -8.68 -6.88
CA MET A 126 -1.16 -8.25 -5.51
C MET A 126 0.33 -8.01 -5.32
N VAL A 127 0.70 -6.81 -4.87
CA VAL A 127 2.09 -6.39 -4.67
C VAL A 127 2.29 -5.81 -3.27
N PRO A 128 3.49 -5.93 -2.68
CA PRO A 128 3.77 -5.29 -1.41
C PRO A 128 3.71 -3.77 -1.54
N THR A 129 3.13 -3.12 -0.54
CA THR A 129 3.09 -1.66 -0.43
C THR A 129 4.50 -1.10 -0.33
N LEU A 130 4.73 0.06 -0.97
CA LEU A 130 6.02 0.75 -1.02
C LEU A 130 7.16 -0.07 -1.66
N GLY A 131 6.89 -1.24 -2.24
CA GLY A 131 7.91 -2.14 -2.76
C GLY A 131 8.73 -2.84 -1.67
N LEU A 132 8.19 -2.92 -0.44
CA LEU A 132 8.88 -3.58 0.67
C LEU A 132 9.05 -5.08 0.40
N THR A 133 10.22 -5.62 0.74
CA THR A 133 10.52 -7.04 0.54
C THR A 133 10.41 -7.87 1.83
N CYS A 134 9.87 -7.29 2.90
CA CYS A 134 9.81 -7.91 4.22
C CYS A 134 9.02 -9.22 4.23
N ASP A 135 8.01 -9.35 3.39
CA ASP A 135 7.15 -10.55 3.32
C ASP A 135 7.81 -11.70 2.57
N GLU A 136 8.77 -11.42 1.68
CA GLU A 136 9.44 -12.45 0.89
C GLU A 136 10.50 -13.20 1.71
N MET A 137 11.11 -12.52 2.70
CA MET A 137 12.23 -13.06 3.48
C MET A 137 11.78 -13.86 4.71
N LEU A 138 10.59 -13.57 5.25
CA LEU A 138 10.02 -14.25 6.42
C LEU A 138 9.37 -15.60 6.07
N SER A 139 9.58 -16.08 4.84
CA SER A 139 8.86 -17.22 4.27
C SER A 139 9.58 -18.55 4.54
N ASP A 140 9.23 -19.17 5.67
CA ASP A 140 8.97 -20.61 5.70
C ASP A 140 7.64 -20.98 5.00
N GLY A 141 6.95 -19.98 4.42
CA GLY A 141 5.75 -20.12 3.60
C GLY A 141 4.44 -20.10 4.39
N GLN A 142 4.48 -19.98 5.72
CA GLN A 142 3.28 -20.04 6.57
C GLN A 142 2.75 -18.68 7.04
N GLY A 143 3.61 -17.68 7.20
CA GLY A 143 3.24 -16.36 7.76
C GLY A 143 2.34 -15.49 6.85
N LEU A 144 1.43 -14.71 7.46
CA LEU A 144 0.68 -13.65 6.75
C LEU A 144 1.60 -12.44 6.48
N PRO A 145 1.31 -11.62 5.45
CA PRO A 145 2.06 -10.40 5.17
C PRO A 145 2.10 -9.47 6.38
N LYS A 146 3.27 -8.94 6.70
CA LYS A 146 3.51 -8.07 7.87
C LYS A 146 3.93 -6.65 7.46
N ALA A 147 4.02 -6.37 6.16
CA ALA A 147 4.39 -5.07 5.62
C ALA A 147 3.49 -3.92 6.14
N GLY A 148 2.19 -4.15 6.33
CA GLY A 148 1.27 -3.14 6.86
C GLY A 148 1.66 -2.65 8.26
N LEU A 149 1.94 -3.59 9.17
CA LEU A 149 2.43 -3.27 10.51
C LEU A 149 3.80 -2.59 10.47
N LEU A 150 4.70 -3.02 9.59
CA LEU A 150 6.00 -2.37 9.43
C LEU A 150 5.85 -0.91 9.01
N VAL A 151 5.03 -0.62 7.99
CA VAL A 151 4.76 0.76 7.55
C VAL A 151 4.16 1.60 8.68
N LEU A 152 3.28 1.02 9.50
CA LEU A 152 2.74 1.72 10.67
C LEU A 152 3.84 2.09 11.67
N VAL A 153 4.74 1.17 12.00
CA VAL A 153 5.87 1.43 12.91
C VAL A 153 6.83 2.47 12.35
N LEU A 154 7.21 2.35 11.07
CA LEU A 154 8.03 3.34 10.38
C LEU A 154 7.39 4.73 10.40
N SER A 155 6.06 4.80 10.23
CA SER A 155 5.29 6.06 10.30
C SER A 155 5.33 6.67 11.70
N MET A 156 5.22 5.87 12.75
CA MET A 156 5.30 6.33 14.15
C MET A 156 6.68 6.90 14.48
N ILE A 157 7.75 6.25 14.01
CA ILE A 157 9.13 6.74 14.18
C ILE A 157 9.32 8.07 13.45
N MET A 158 8.87 8.16 12.20
CA MET A 158 8.94 9.38 11.41
C MET A 158 8.22 10.55 12.10
N TRP A 159 7.00 10.33 12.62
CA TRP A 159 6.26 11.38 13.34
C TRP A 159 6.85 11.75 14.70
N SER A 160 7.69 10.90 15.27
CA SER A 160 8.39 11.18 16.54
C SER A 160 9.70 11.96 16.35
N GLY A 161 10.02 12.39 15.12
CA GLY A 161 11.28 13.09 14.83
C GLY A 161 12.46 12.14 14.64
N ASP A 162 12.22 10.99 13.99
CA ASP A 162 13.19 9.95 13.62
C ASP A 162 13.71 9.06 14.73
N LEU A 163 13.38 9.38 15.98
CA LEU A 163 13.59 8.55 17.15
C LEU A 163 12.27 8.42 17.91
N ALA A 164 11.76 7.19 18.05
CA ALA A 164 10.57 6.95 18.85
C ALA A 164 10.92 6.21 20.14
N PRO A 165 10.59 6.77 21.33
CA PRO A 165 10.67 6.02 22.58
C PRO A 165 9.85 4.73 22.46
N ALA A 166 10.41 3.61 22.91
CA ALA A 166 9.79 2.31 22.78
C ALA A 166 8.40 2.28 23.42
N GLU A 167 8.21 2.98 24.54
CA GLU A 167 6.94 3.09 25.26
C GLU A 167 5.83 3.72 24.41
N VAL A 168 6.18 4.68 23.54
CA VAL A 168 5.23 5.31 22.62
C VAL A 168 4.79 4.32 21.54
N VAL A 169 5.74 3.58 20.97
CA VAL A 169 5.47 2.55 19.97
C VAL A 169 4.60 1.44 20.56
N TRP A 170 4.98 0.87 21.70
CA TRP A 170 4.22 -0.19 22.37
C TRP A 170 2.83 0.28 22.81
N GLY A 171 2.72 1.51 23.31
CA GLY A 171 1.44 2.10 23.69
C GLY A 171 0.51 2.28 22.49
N ALA A 172 1.03 2.67 21.33
CA ALA A 172 0.24 2.78 20.11
C ALA A 172 -0.17 1.41 19.55
N LEU A 173 0.73 0.43 19.54
CA LEU A 173 0.42 -0.96 19.13
C LEU A 173 -0.66 -1.59 20.02
N SER A 174 -0.61 -1.34 21.33
CA SER A 174 -1.62 -1.84 22.27
C SER A 174 -3.03 -1.30 21.99
N ARG A 175 -3.16 -0.08 21.42
CA ARG A 175 -4.47 0.50 21.05
C ARG A 175 -5.10 -0.17 19.83
N ILE A 176 -4.29 -0.83 19.00
CA ILE A 176 -4.75 -1.56 17.82
C ILE A 176 -4.74 -3.09 18.05
N GLY A 177 -4.68 -3.53 19.30
CA GLY A 177 -4.78 -4.95 19.67
C GLY A 177 -3.46 -5.74 19.59
N VAL A 178 -2.32 -5.09 19.40
CA VAL A 178 -1.00 -5.73 19.30
C VAL A 178 -0.24 -5.54 20.62
N TYR A 179 -0.21 -6.58 21.46
CA TYR A 179 0.31 -6.50 22.84
C TYR A 179 1.63 -7.27 23.02
N VAL A 180 2.59 -6.64 23.71
CA VAL A 180 3.84 -7.30 24.11
C VAL A 180 3.54 -8.47 25.06
N GLY A 181 4.16 -9.63 24.81
CA GLY A 181 3.98 -10.83 25.63
C GLY A 181 2.69 -11.61 25.35
N SER A 182 1.94 -11.23 24.32
CA SER A 182 0.80 -11.98 23.80
C SER A 182 0.99 -12.26 22.31
N GLU A 183 0.72 -13.48 21.89
CA GLU A 183 0.85 -13.86 20.49
C GLU A 183 -0.33 -13.35 19.66
N HIS A 184 -0.05 -12.47 18.70
CA HIS A 184 -1.06 -11.94 17.79
C HIS A 184 -1.28 -12.90 16.62
N CYS A 185 -2.55 -13.20 16.28
CA CYS A 185 -2.90 -14.20 15.26
C CYS A 185 -2.30 -13.93 13.86
N ILE A 186 -2.03 -12.66 13.52
CA ILE A 186 -1.40 -12.27 12.24
C ILE A 186 0.11 -12.04 12.37
N PHE A 187 0.55 -11.44 13.48
CA PHE A 187 1.89 -10.87 13.58
C PHE A 187 2.85 -11.72 14.41
N GLY A 188 2.34 -12.67 15.19
CA GLY A 188 3.09 -13.43 16.18
C GLY A 188 3.34 -12.59 17.44
N GLU A 189 4.41 -12.92 18.18
CA GLU A 189 4.82 -12.15 19.35
C GLU A 189 5.42 -10.79 18.92
N PRO A 190 4.84 -9.65 19.31
CA PRO A 190 5.25 -8.34 18.78
C PRO A 190 6.66 -7.91 19.20
N ARG A 191 7.14 -8.30 20.38
CA ARG A 191 8.46 -7.90 20.86
C ARG A 191 9.57 -8.59 20.06
N GLU A 192 9.44 -9.87 19.79
CA GLU A 192 10.33 -10.64 18.93
C GLU A 192 10.32 -10.07 17.50
N LEU A 193 9.13 -9.81 16.96
CA LEU A 193 9.00 -9.26 15.61
C LEU A 193 9.74 -7.92 15.46
N LEU A 194 9.49 -6.96 16.35
CA LEU A 194 10.06 -5.62 16.22
C LEU A 194 11.54 -5.55 16.64
N THR A 195 11.93 -6.22 17.73
CA THR A 195 13.28 -6.04 18.32
C THR A 195 14.29 -7.07 17.87
N GLN A 196 13.85 -8.20 17.30
CA GLN A 196 14.75 -9.26 16.81
C GLN A 196 14.64 -9.42 15.30
N VAL A 197 13.44 -9.70 14.79
CA VAL A 197 13.24 -10.00 13.37
C VAL A 197 13.52 -8.76 12.51
N TRP A 198 12.80 -7.66 12.72
CA TRP A 198 12.99 -6.45 11.92
C TRP A 198 14.30 -5.71 12.17
N VAL A 199 14.93 -5.92 13.33
CA VAL A 199 16.29 -5.46 13.59
C VAL A 199 17.31 -6.26 12.78
N ARG A 200 17.18 -7.60 12.78
CA ARG A 200 18.04 -8.47 11.97
C ARG A 200 17.89 -8.21 10.48
N GLU A 201 16.66 -7.98 10.03
CA GLU A 201 16.34 -7.67 8.64
C GLU A 201 16.75 -6.24 8.24
N GLY A 202 17.20 -5.40 9.18
CA GLY A 202 17.68 -4.04 8.91
C GLY A 202 16.59 -3.01 8.65
N TYR A 203 15.32 -3.33 8.92
CA TYR A 203 14.22 -2.38 8.81
C TYR A 203 14.14 -1.43 10.00
N LEU A 204 14.47 -1.93 11.20
CA LEU A 204 14.47 -1.15 12.42
C LEU A 204 15.83 -1.20 13.10
N GLU A 205 16.15 -0.16 13.85
CA GLU A 205 17.16 -0.22 14.90
C GLU A 205 16.45 -0.13 16.25
N TYR A 206 16.90 -0.93 17.21
CA TYR A 206 16.42 -0.90 18.59
C TYR A 206 17.61 -0.75 19.51
N ARG A 207 17.71 0.38 20.20
CA ARG A 207 18.87 0.71 21.03
C ARG A 207 18.48 1.32 22.37
N GLN A 208 19.36 1.16 23.36
CA GLN A 208 19.23 1.80 24.65
C GLN A 208 19.58 3.29 24.52
N VAL A 209 18.80 4.14 25.18
CA VAL A 209 19.08 5.57 25.28
C VAL A 209 20.33 5.76 26.15
N PRO A 210 21.36 6.49 25.68
CA PRO A 210 22.56 6.76 26.48
C PRO A 210 22.22 7.39 27.82
N ASP A 211 22.88 6.93 28.88
CA ASP A 211 22.78 7.49 30.25
C ASP A 211 21.36 7.49 30.85
N SER A 212 20.45 6.66 30.33
CA SER A 212 19.10 6.52 30.90
C SER A 212 19.11 5.67 32.16
N ASP A 213 18.63 6.21 33.28
CA ASP A 213 18.32 5.48 34.51
C ASP A 213 16.87 5.78 34.97
N PRO A 214 15.94 4.80 34.95
CA PRO A 214 16.13 3.41 34.50
C PRO A 214 16.40 3.31 33.00
N ALA A 215 16.88 2.14 32.56
CA ALA A 215 17.16 1.86 31.15
C ALA A 215 15.93 2.10 30.25
N ARG A 216 16.06 2.99 29.27
CA ARG A 216 15.04 3.31 28.26
C ARG A 216 15.54 2.89 26.89
N TYR A 217 14.61 2.59 26.00
CA TYR A 217 14.92 2.16 24.64
C TYR A 217 14.17 2.99 23.60
N GLU A 218 14.74 3.09 22.42
CA GLU A 218 14.16 3.82 21.29
C GLU A 218 14.28 3.01 19.99
N PHE A 219 13.33 3.25 19.11
CA PHE A 219 13.28 2.72 17.75
C PHE A 219 13.69 3.78 16.74
N LEU A 220 14.48 3.35 15.75
CA LEU A 220 14.84 4.14 14.58
C LEU A 220 14.58 3.31 13.32
N TRP A 221 14.54 3.99 12.17
CA TRP A 221 14.61 3.31 10.88
C TRP A 221 16.00 2.70 10.71
N GLY A 222 16.05 1.45 10.29
CA GLY A 222 17.30 0.78 9.91
C GLY A 222 17.71 1.07 8.47
N PRO A 223 18.92 0.65 8.07
CA PRO A 223 19.47 0.93 6.75
C PRO A 223 18.59 0.43 5.60
N ARG A 224 18.00 -0.76 5.73
CA ARG A 224 17.15 -1.35 4.68
C ARG A 224 15.85 -0.58 4.50
N ALA A 225 15.29 -0.01 5.57
CA ALA A 225 14.11 0.84 5.44
C ALA A 225 14.40 2.08 4.58
N TYR A 226 15.62 2.64 4.65
CA TYR A 226 16.05 3.74 3.78
C TYR A 226 16.41 3.31 2.36
N GLU A 227 16.79 2.05 2.15
CA GLU A 227 17.07 1.50 0.82
C GLU A 227 15.78 1.19 0.05
N GLU A 228 14.78 0.61 0.72
CA GLU A 228 13.54 0.17 0.09
C GLU A 228 12.47 1.26 0.01
N THR A 229 12.51 2.23 0.93
CA THR A 229 11.53 3.31 0.98
C THR A 229 12.13 4.61 1.51
N SER A 230 11.31 5.66 1.60
CA SER A 230 11.69 6.96 2.10
C SER A 230 10.58 7.54 2.98
N LYS A 231 10.94 8.46 3.86
CA LYS A 231 9.97 9.19 4.70
C LYS A 231 8.90 9.88 3.84
N GLN A 232 9.28 10.39 2.66
CA GLN A 232 8.33 10.99 1.72
C GLN A 232 7.34 9.95 1.17
N GLN A 233 7.80 8.76 0.79
CA GLN A 233 6.92 7.68 0.33
C GLN A 233 6.00 7.16 1.43
N VAL A 234 6.52 6.97 2.65
CA VAL A 234 5.70 6.59 3.82
C VAL A 234 4.66 7.68 4.13
N MET A 235 5.04 8.95 4.13
CA MET A 235 4.10 10.06 4.34
C MET A 235 3.02 10.10 3.24
N ALA A 236 3.41 9.98 1.98
CA ALA A 236 2.47 9.96 0.85
C ALA A 236 1.49 8.78 0.97
N PHE A 237 1.97 7.62 1.41
CA PHE A 237 1.13 6.47 1.68
C PHE A 237 0.13 6.74 2.81
N VAL A 238 0.57 7.28 3.95
CA VAL A 238 -0.32 7.58 5.07
C VAL A 238 -1.37 8.62 4.69
N LEU A 239 -1.01 9.66 3.94
CA LEU A 239 -1.96 10.65 3.44
C LEU A 239 -2.99 10.03 2.51
N ARG A 240 -2.57 9.14 1.60
CA ARG A 240 -3.47 8.41 0.70
C ARG A 240 -4.47 7.55 1.47
N VAL A 241 -4.01 6.82 2.49
CA VAL A 241 -4.88 5.99 3.34
C VAL A 241 -5.85 6.86 4.13
N ARG A 242 -5.40 7.97 4.72
CA ARG A 242 -6.27 8.88 5.50
C ARG A 242 -7.36 9.56 4.66
N GLN A 243 -7.09 9.82 3.38
CA GLN A 243 -8.07 10.44 2.48
C GLN A 243 -9.13 9.46 1.96
N ARG A 244 -8.92 8.14 2.14
CA ARG A 244 -9.92 7.12 1.85
C ARG A 244 -10.67 6.82 3.15
N PRO A 245 -11.93 7.25 3.31
CA PRO A 245 -12.70 6.89 4.48
C PRO A 245 -12.86 5.38 4.51
N LEU A 246 -12.32 4.71 5.54
CA LEU A 246 -12.61 3.31 5.82
C LEU A 246 -14.13 3.18 5.96
N ARG A 247 -14.80 2.69 4.92
CA ARG A 247 -16.25 2.59 4.94
C ARG A 247 -16.62 1.38 5.80
N ALA A 248 -16.99 1.62 7.06
CA ALA A 248 -17.74 0.59 7.78
C ALA A 248 -18.96 0.21 6.93
N PHE A 249 -19.32 -1.07 6.90
CA PHE A 249 -20.59 -1.47 6.30
C PHE A 249 -21.68 -0.56 6.86
N PRO A 250 -22.59 -0.02 6.02
CA PRO A 250 -23.67 0.79 6.53
C PRO A 250 -24.50 -0.07 7.47
N LEU A 251 -24.26 0.07 8.77
CA LEU A 251 -25.18 -0.38 9.80
C LEU A 251 -26.42 0.48 9.60
N LEU A 252 -27.49 -0.13 9.08
CA LEU A 252 -28.82 0.44 9.16
C LEU A 252 -29.18 0.53 10.65
N SER A 253 -28.79 1.62 11.31
CA SER A 253 -29.58 2.11 12.43
C SER A 253 -30.89 2.58 11.79
N GLU A 254 -31.90 1.75 11.97
CA GLU A 254 -33.29 2.08 11.73
C GLU A 254 -33.74 3.11 12.77
N GLU A 255 -33.19 4.32 12.70
CA GLU A 255 -33.77 5.51 13.34
C GLU A 255 -34.08 6.50 12.23
N ALA A 256 -35.09 6.11 11.46
CA ALA A 256 -35.82 6.98 10.57
C ALA A 256 -36.33 8.20 11.35
N ALA A 257 -36.05 9.37 10.77
CA ALA A 257 -36.76 10.62 10.92
C ALA A 257 -38.13 10.50 11.62
N ARG A 258 -38.17 10.90 12.89
CA ARG A 258 -39.34 11.52 13.50
C ARG A 258 -38.85 12.74 14.25
N GLU A 259 -38.95 13.88 13.59
CA GLU A 259 -39.45 15.15 14.14
C GLU A 259 -39.29 16.23 13.07
N GLU A 260 -40.21 16.21 12.11
CA GLU A 260 -40.79 17.44 11.58
C GLU A 260 -42.27 17.43 11.98
N GLU A 261 -42.57 18.05 13.13
CA GLU A 261 -43.69 18.98 13.28
C GLU A 261 -43.42 19.96 14.43
#